data_AF-A0A7C6NB78-F1
#
_entry.id   AF-A0A7C6NB78-F1
#
_cell.length_a   1.000
_cell.length_b   1.000
_cell.length_c   1.000
_cell.angle_alpha   90.00
_cell.angle_beta   90.00
_cell.angle_gamma   90.00
#
_symmetry.space_group_name_H-M   'P 1'
#
loop_
_entity.id
_entity.type
_entity.pdbx_description
1 polymer ?
#
loop_
_entity_poly.entity_id
_entity_poly.type
_entity_poly.pdbx_seq_one_letter_code
_entity_poly.pdbx_strand_id
1 'polypeptide(L)'
;MRFRKLLDVIQGQRHDFLNHLQVISGLLQLNKEERLRDYLAQISLELARFSKTARIKIPDVTACLLNTYYDAAMNQVDLELEVTSDFTGCVVPGPVVAEALERCMIPFFKSMESPHAQERFMKVYFEESEGNNICRLLFPEPPLEDLSHFENELNSVGSLLGPCGGWVNMAVANGGVEIFLVFPGNEKQ
;
A
#
# COMPACT_ATOMS: atom_id res chain seq x y z
N MET A 1 -18.80 3.68 -2.78
CA MET A 1 -18.07 2.39 -2.63
C MET A 1 -16.91 2.48 -1.64
N ARG A 2 -15.99 3.45 -1.73
CA ARG A 2 -14.84 3.63 -0.79
C ARG A 2 -15.17 3.56 0.71
N PHE A 3 -16.24 4.24 1.15
CA PHE A 3 -16.61 4.26 2.58
C PHE A 3 -17.00 2.89 3.14
N ARG A 4 -17.63 2.02 2.35
CA ARG A 4 -18.03 0.68 2.83
C ARG A 4 -16.80 -0.19 3.08
N LYS A 5 -15.84 -0.15 2.15
CA LYS A 5 -14.56 -0.85 2.30
C LYS A 5 -13.80 -0.37 3.54
N LEU A 6 -13.76 0.95 3.77
CA LEU A 6 -13.18 1.53 4.99
C LEU A 6 -13.87 1.04 6.28
N LEU A 7 -15.19 0.86 6.27
CA LEU A 7 -15.90 0.27 7.41
C LEU A 7 -15.48 -1.18 7.64
N ASP A 8 -15.26 -1.95 6.58
CA ASP A 8 -14.77 -3.33 6.69
C ASP A 8 -13.33 -3.35 7.26
N VAL A 9 -12.46 -2.43 6.83
CA VAL A 9 -11.12 -2.23 7.42
C VAL A 9 -11.22 -1.96 8.92
N ILE A 10 -12.07 -1.02 9.33
CA ILE A 10 -12.26 -0.67 10.75
C ILE A 10 -12.78 -1.88 11.55
N GLN A 11 -13.72 -2.66 10.98
CA GLN A 11 -14.26 -3.84 11.64
C GLN A 11 -13.20 -4.94 11.81
N GLY A 12 -12.37 -5.17 10.80
CA GLY A 12 -11.23 -6.10 10.87
C GLY A 12 -10.23 -5.67 11.94
N GLN A 13 -9.81 -4.39 11.94
CA GLN A 13 -8.91 -3.86 12.97
C GLN A 13 -9.46 -4.02 14.39
N ARG A 14 -10.77 -3.78 14.59
CA ARG A 14 -11.40 -3.98 15.90
C ARG A 14 -11.38 -5.46 16.32
N HIS A 15 -11.64 -6.37 15.38
CA HIS A 15 -11.58 -7.80 15.65
C HIS A 15 -10.16 -8.21 16.09
N ASP A 16 -9.15 -7.79 15.33
CA ASP A 16 -7.75 -8.15 15.62
C ASP A 16 -7.29 -7.56 16.95
N PHE A 17 -7.67 -6.31 17.25
CA PHE A 17 -7.41 -5.69 18.54
C PHE A 17 -7.99 -6.51 19.71
N LEU A 18 -9.23 -6.96 19.60
CA LEU A 18 -9.86 -7.79 20.63
C LEU A 18 -9.14 -9.15 20.77
N ASN A 19 -8.72 -9.75 19.64
CA ASN A 19 -7.96 -10.99 19.64
C ASN A 19 -6.59 -10.82 20.34
N HIS A 20 -5.85 -9.74 20.05
CA HIS A 20 -4.59 -9.44 20.73
C HIS A 20 -4.77 -9.32 22.25
N LEU A 21 -5.83 -8.62 22.70
CA LEU A 21 -6.14 -8.52 24.13
C LEU A 21 -6.46 -9.90 24.75
N GLN A 22 -7.17 -10.77 24.02
CA GLN A 22 -7.46 -12.13 24.47
C GLN A 22 -6.18 -12.96 24.62
N VAL A 23 -5.28 -12.93 23.63
CA VAL A 23 -4.00 -13.66 23.69
C VAL A 23 -3.12 -13.15 24.83
N ILE A 24 -3.01 -11.82 25.00
CA ILE A 24 -2.28 -11.20 26.11
C ILE A 24 -2.84 -11.66 27.46
N SER A 25 -4.16 -11.61 27.63
CA SER A 25 -4.84 -12.06 28.85
C SER A 25 -4.58 -13.53 29.13
N GLY A 26 -4.68 -14.40 28.10
CA GLY A 26 -4.41 -15.83 28.23
C GLY A 26 -2.95 -16.15 28.59
N LEU A 27 -1.97 -15.47 27.97
CA LEU A 27 -0.55 -15.65 28.31
C LEU A 27 -0.24 -15.20 29.73
N LEU A 28 -0.85 -14.09 30.17
CA LEU A 28 -0.72 -13.59 31.53
C LEU A 28 -1.31 -14.58 32.56
N GLN A 29 -2.51 -15.09 32.33
CA GLN A 29 -3.16 -16.08 33.21
C GLN A 29 -2.36 -17.38 33.34
N LEU A 30 -1.65 -17.77 32.28
CA LEU A 30 -0.80 -18.97 32.25
C LEU A 30 0.62 -18.72 32.80
N ASN A 31 0.92 -17.51 33.30
CA ASN A 31 2.25 -17.09 33.74
C ASN A 31 3.37 -17.33 32.69
N LYS A 32 3.05 -17.18 31.40
CA LYS A 32 4.00 -17.37 30.30
C LYS A 32 4.69 -16.06 29.92
N GLU A 33 5.50 -15.53 30.84
CA GLU A 33 6.08 -14.18 30.72
C GLU A 33 6.97 -14.00 29.48
N GLU A 34 7.84 -14.95 29.16
CA GLU A 34 8.73 -14.89 27.99
C GLU A 34 7.91 -14.78 26.69
N ARG A 35 6.93 -15.67 26.51
CA ARG A 35 6.04 -15.64 25.34
C ARG A 35 5.21 -14.37 25.26
N LEU A 36 4.81 -13.81 26.40
CA LEU A 36 4.10 -12.54 26.45
C LEU A 36 4.99 -11.40 25.94
N ARG A 37 6.27 -11.37 26.34
CA ARG A 37 7.24 -10.36 25.85
C ARG A 37 7.44 -10.48 24.34
N ASP A 38 7.63 -11.70 23.83
CA ASP A 38 7.77 -11.95 22.40
C ASP A 38 6.53 -11.50 21.62
N TYR A 39 5.35 -11.84 22.13
CA TYR A 39 4.08 -11.47 21.49
C TYR A 39 3.85 -9.95 21.48
N LEU A 40 4.16 -9.24 22.58
CA LEU A 40 4.07 -7.78 22.65
C LEU A 40 5.06 -7.10 21.69
N ALA A 41 6.27 -7.63 21.55
CA ALA A 41 7.25 -7.14 20.60
C ALA A 41 6.74 -7.30 19.16
N GLN A 42 6.15 -8.45 18.83
CA GLN A 42 5.54 -8.69 17.52
C GLN A 42 4.41 -7.70 17.21
N ILE A 43 3.45 -7.52 18.13
CA ILE A 43 2.34 -6.56 17.96
C ILE A 43 2.88 -5.14 17.76
N SER A 44 3.91 -4.76 18.52
CA SER A 44 4.51 -3.43 18.41
C SER A 44 5.11 -3.19 17.02
N LEU A 45 5.75 -4.21 16.43
CA LEU A 45 6.27 -4.14 15.07
C LEU A 45 5.14 -4.04 14.03
N GLU A 46 4.07 -4.82 14.19
CA GLU A 46 2.89 -4.77 13.32
C GLU A 46 2.24 -3.38 13.35
N LEU A 47 1.99 -2.82 14.54
CA LEU A 47 1.45 -1.47 14.71
C LEU A 47 2.36 -0.40 14.11
N ALA A 48 3.69 -0.54 14.26
CA ALA A 48 4.65 0.37 13.68
C ALA A 48 4.57 0.40 12.14
N ARG A 49 4.31 -0.75 11.48
CA ARG A 49 4.11 -0.80 10.02
C ARG A 49 2.90 0.04 9.60
N PHE A 50 1.75 -0.13 10.25
CA PHE A 50 0.55 0.66 9.98
C PHE A 50 0.73 2.15 10.24
N SER A 51 1.51 2.51 11.27
CA SER A 51 1.76 3.92 11.61
C SER A 51 2.45 4.70 10.48
N LYS A 52 3.15 4.02 9.56
CA LYS A 52 3.77 4.67 8.39
C LYS A 52 2.75 5.28 7.44
N THR A 53 1.53 4.74 7.36
CA THR A 53 0.46 5.32 6.53
C THR A 53 0.07 6.74 6.98
N ALA A 54 0.17 7.02 8.29
CA ALA A 54 -0.11 8.33 8.86
C ALA A 54 0.97 9.39 8.57
N ARG A 55 2.10 8.98 7.98
CA ARG A 55 3.15 9.91 7.55
C ARG A 55 2.74 10.66 6.29
N ILE A 56 1.92 10.08 5.42
CA ILE A 56 1.38 10.75 4.22
C ILE A 56 0.33 11.79 4.63
N LYS A 57 0.44 13.01 4.10
CA LYS A 57 -0.45 14.13 4.48
C LYS A 57 -1.72 14.25 3.63
N ILE A 58 -1.84 13.46 2.57
CA ILE A 58 -3.02 13.44 1.70
C ILE A 58 -4.03 12.41 2.24
N PRO A 59 -5.18 12.81 2.79
CA PRO A 59 -6.11 11.89 3.46
C PRO A 59 -6.64 10.78 2.55
N ASP A 60 -6.95 11.10 1.29
CA ASP A 60 -7.39 10.11 0.30
C ASP A 60 -6.35 9.02 0.04
N VAL A 61 -5.07 9.38 0.06
CA VAL A 61 -3.96 8.43 -0.12
C VAL A 61 -3.78 7.59 1.14
N THR A 62 -3.84 8.19 2.33
CA THR A 62 -3.82 7.43 3.59
C THR A 62 -4.97 6.41 3.64
N ALA A 63 -6.17 6.82 3.24
CA ALA A 63 -7.33 5.94 3.12
C ALA A 63 -7.12 4.81 2.10
N CYS A 64 -6.51 5.13 0.95
CA CYS A 64 -6.12 4.14 -0.05
C CYS A 64 -5.15 3.10 0.54
N LEU A 65 -4.08 3.55 1.20
CA LEU A 65 -3.08 2.67 1.79
C LEU A 65 -3.67 1.76 2.88
N LEU A 66 -4.58 2.26 3.71
CA LEU A 66 -5.27 1.44 4.71
C LEU A 66 -6.09 0.32 4.05
N ASN A 67 -6.77 0.62 2.94
CA ASN A 67 -7.47 -0.40 2.16
C ASN A 67 -6.48 -1.39 1.52
N THR A 68 -5.36 -0.92 0.98
CA THR A 68 -4.31 -1.78 0.39
C THR A 68 -3.73 -2.74 1.43
N TYR A 69 -3.47 -2.25 2.65
CA TYR A 69 -3.02 -3.10 3.75
C TYR A 69 -4.03 -4.19 4.11
N TYR A 70 -5.33 -3.84 4.12
CA TYR A 70 -6.39 -4.80 4.37
C TYR A 70 -6.48 -5.85 3.26
N ASP A 71 -6.43 -5.43 1.99
CA ASP A 71 -6.42 -6.36 0.84
C ASP A 71 -5.19 -7.27 0.87
N ALA A 72 -4.02 -6.72 1.22
CA ALA A 72 -2.79 -7.48 1.36
C ALA A 72 -2.90 -8.55 2.46
N ALA A 73 -3.45 -8.20 3.62
CA ALA A 73 -3.71 -9.16 4.69
C ALA A 73 -4.66 -10.29 4.25
N MET A 74 -5.74 -9.95 3.54
CA MET A 74 -6.71 -10.95 3.04
C MET A 74 -6.12 -11.88 1.98
N ASN A 75 -5.16 -11.40 1.19
CA ASN A 75 -4.51 -12.17 0.11
C ASN A 75 -3.14 -12.75 0.51
N GLN A 76 -2.76 -12.65 1.79
CA GLN A 76 -1.48 -13.11 2.33
C GLN A 76 -0.27 -12.50 1.58
N VAL A 77 -0.36 -11.21 1.25
CA VAL A 77 0.71 -10.43 0.63
C VAL A 77 1.50 -9.70 1.72
N ASP A 78 2.83 -9.80 1.68
CA ASP A 78 3.71 -8.97 2.52
C ASP A 78 3.82 -7.56 1.90
N LEU A 79 3.14 -6.59 2.54
CA LEU A 79 3.13 -5.20 2.11
C LEU A 79 4.14 -4.37 2.92
N GLU A 80 5.21 -3.94 2.27
CA GLU A 80 6.23 -3.06 2.85
C GLU A 80 6.02 -1.61 2.39
N LEU A 81 5.74 -0.71 3.34
CA LEU A 81 5.62 0.72 3.08
C LEU A 81 6.88 1.45 3.56
N GLU A 82 7.45 2.27 2.68
CA GLU A 82 8.54 3.20 2.97
C GLU A 82 8.13 4.62 2.59
N VAL A 83 8.24 5.55 3.53
CA VAL A 83 7.81 6.94 3.37
C VAL A 83 8.98 7.84 3.75
N THR A 84 9.63 8.40 2.73
CA THR A 84 10.70 9.40 2.86
C THR A 84 10.20 10.82 2.53
N SER A 85 9.11 10.94 1.75
CA SER A 85 8.34 12.17 1.54
C SER A 85 6.89 12.00 1.97
N ASP A 86 6.31 13.02 2.59
CA ASP A 86 4.92 13.02 3.05
C ASP A 86 3.91 13.55 2.00
N PHE A 87 4.41 13.88 0.81
CA PHE A 87 3.68 14.47 -0.32
C PHE A 87 3.08 15.86 -0.02
N THR A 88 3.59 16.57 0.98
CA THR A 88 3.24 17.97 1.21
C THR A 88 3.61 18.80 -0.02
N GLY A 89 2.65 19.62 -0.50
CA GLY A 89 2.85 20.47 -1.68
C GLY A 89 2.58 19.79 -3.02
N CYS A 90 2.12 18.54 -3.04
CA CYS A 90 1.58 17.92 -4.25
C CYS A 90 0.41 18.74 -4.81
N VAL A 91 0.46 19.09 -6.10
CA VAL A 91 -0.57 19.91 -6.77
C VAL A 91 -1.70 19.06 -7.34
N VAL A 92 -1.48 17.75 -7.44
CA VAL A 92 -2.49 16.80 -7.93
C VAL A 92 -3.54 16.60 -6.83
N PRO A 93 -4.85 16.72 -7.15
CA PRO A 93 -5.90 16.53 -6.15
C PRO A 93 -5.80 15.17 -5.47
N GLY A 94 -5.93 15.14 -4.14
CA GLY A 94 -5.79 13.92 -3.35
C GLY A 94 -6.62 12.72 -3.84
N PRO A 95 -7.90 12.88 -4.22
CA PRO A 95 -8.69 11.80 -4.80
C PRO A 95 -8.09 11.20 -6.07
N VAL A 96 -7.48 12.04 -6.93
CA VAL A 96 -6.84 11.64 -8.19
C VAL A 96 -5.55 10.85 -7.91
N VAL A 97 -4.73 11.30 -6.96
CA VAL A 97 -3.53 10.57 -6.50
C VAL A 97 -3.91 9.19 -5.98
N ALA A 98 -4.93 9.13 -5.11
CA ALA A 98 -5.42 7.89 -4.53
C ALA A 98 -6.00 6.94 -5.59
N GLU A 99 -6.76 7.46 -6.56
CA GLU A 99 -7.31 6.66 -7.65
C GLU A 99 -6.21 6.11 -8.58
N ALA A 100 -5.18 6.90 -8.90
CA ALA A 100 -4.05 6.44 -9.68
C ALA A 100 -3.31 5.27 -8.99
N LEU A 101 -3.04 5.40 -7.68
CA LEU A 101 -2.44 4.35 -6.86
C LEU A 101 -3.30 3.08 -6.85
N GLU A 102 -4.59 3.23 -6.60
CA GLU A 102 -5.54 2.11 -6.53
C GLU A 102 -5.58 1.34 -7.86
N ARG A 103 -5.66 2.06 -8.99
CA ARG A 103 -5.65 1.44 -10.34
C ARG A 103 -4.35 0.69 -10.65
N CYS A 104 -3.20 1.19 -10.19
CA CYS A 104 -1.92 0.48 -10.37
C CYS A 104 -1.81 -0.78 -9.48
N MET A 105 -2.48 -0.82 -8.32
CA MET A 105 -2.42 -1.96 -7.40
C MET A 105 -3.43 -3.07 -7.74
N ILE A 106 -4.57 -2.74 -8.35
CA ILE A 106 -5.64 -3.71 -8.66
C ILE A 106 -5.14 -4.91 -9.48
N PRO A 107 -4.39 -4.73 -10.60
CA PRO A 107 -3.93 -5.86 -11.40
C PRO A 107 -3.02 -6.81 -10.62
N PHE A 108 -2.19 -6.26 -9.72
CA PHE A 108 -1.37 -7.07 -8.81
C PHE A 108 -2.26 -7.95 -7.92
N PHE A 109 -3.23 -7.40 -7.20
CA PHE A 109 -4.08 -8.21 -6.32
C PHE A 109 -4.88 -9.28 -7.09
N LYS A 110 -5.35 -8.97 -8.30
CA LYS A 110 -5.98 -9.97 -9.18
C LYS A 110 -5.04 -11.12 -9.52
N SER A 111 -3.78 -10.83 -9.87
CA SER A 111 -2.79 -11.88 -10.16
C SER A 111 -2.50 -12.77 -8.94
N MET A 112 -2.66 -12.25 -7.72
CA MET A 112 -2.47 -13.01 -6.47
C MET A 112 -3.62 -13.99 -6.17
N GLU A 113 -4.79 -13.86 -6.81
CA GLU A 113 -5.88 -14.83 -6.70
C GLU A 113 -5.50 -16.19 -7.34
N SER A 114 -4.49 -16.20 -8.22
CA SER A 114 -3.97 -17.44 -8.81
C SER A 114 -3.22 -18.28 -7.77
N PRO A 115 -3.51 -19.59 -7.66
CA PRO A 115 -2.79 -20.50 -6.76
C PRO A 115 -1.33 -20.77 -7.19
N HIS A 116 -0.92 -20.30 -8.37
CA HIS A 116 0.45 -20.46 -8.89
C HIS A 116 1.39 -19.29 -8.56
N ALA A 117 0.92 -18.24 -7.88
CA ALA A 117 1.77 -17.13 -7.47
C ALA A 117 2.80 -17.59 -6.40
N GLN A 118 4.07 -17.63 -6.80
CA GLN A 118 5.18 -18.10 -5.95
C GLN A 118 5.65 -17.04 -4.94
N GLU A 119 5.60 -15.76 -5.32
CA GLU A 119 6.01 -14.65 -4.48
C GLU A 119 4.83 -13.69 -4.27
N ARG A 120 4.58 -13.33 -3.02
CA ARG A 120 3.42 -12.49 -2.61
C ARG A 120 3.93 -11.33 -1.78
N PHE A 121 4.59 -10.38 -2.43
CA PHE A 121 4.99 -9.14 -1.78
C PHE A 121 4.67 -7.93 -2.65
N MET A 122 4.50 -6.80 -2.00
CA MET A 122 4.45 -5.50 -2.66
C MET A 122 5.24 -4.50 -1.79
N LYS A 123 6.11 -3.72 -2.41
CA LYS A 123 6.78 -2.61 -1.77
C LYS A 123 6.28 -1.30 -2.34
N VAL A 124 5.97 -0.37 -1.46
CA VAL A 124 5.44 0.95 -1.80
C VAL A 124 6.37 1.99 -1.22
N TYR A 125 6.95 2.81 -2.09
CA TYR A 125 7.85 3.89 -1.73
C TYR A 125 7.16 5.22 -2.01
N PHE A 126 7.26 6.16 -1.07
CA PHE A 126 6.88 7.56 -1.26
C PHE A 126 8.12 8.42 -1.09
N GLU A 127 8.54 9.05 -2.18
CA GLU A 127 9.80 9.76 -2.34
C GLU A 127 9.56 11.15 -2.95
N GLU A 128 10.56 12.01 -2.89
CA GLU A 128 10.57 13.32 -3.58
C GLU A 128 11.85 13.42 -4.41
N SER A 129 11.73 13.82 -5.68
CA SER A 129 12.87 14.05 -6.56
C SER A 129 12.58 15.23 -7.48
N GLU A 130 13.53 16.16 -7.58
CA GLU A 130 13.46 17.32 -8.47
C GLU A 130 12.16 18.13 -8.32
N GLY A 131 11.63 18.26 -7.10
CA GLY A 131 10.38 18.96 -6.81
C GLY A 131 9.11 18.16 -7.15
N ASN A 132 9.24 16.94 -7.65
CA ASN A 132 8.13 16.02 -7.88
C ASN A 132 7.99 15.02 -6.74
N ASN A 133 6.75 14.69 -6.41
CA ASN A 133 6.39 13.61 -5.51
C ASN A 133 6.33 12.31 -6.32
N ILE A 134 7.07 11.29 -5.91
CA ILE A 134 7.19 10.03 -6.62
C ILE A 134 6.63 8.92 -5.74
N CYS A 135 5.68 8.15 -6.27
CA CYS A 135 5.30 6.88 -5.67
C CYS A 135 5.79 5.74 -6.54
N ARG A 136 6.59 4.85 -5.95
CA ARG A 136 7.12 3.67 -6.63
C ARG A 136 6.48 2.42 -6.05
N LEU A 137 5.96 1.57 -6.92
CA LEU A 137 5.41 0.26 -6.57
C LEU A 137 6.34 -0.81 -7.13
N LEU A 138 6.76 -1.75 -6.30
CA LEU A 138 7.58 -2.89 -6.69
C LEU A 138 6.87 -4.18 -6.28
N PHE A 139 6.70 -5.10 -7.22
CA PHE A 139 6.11 -6.41 -6.97
C PHE A 139 6.68 -7.46 -7.95
N PRO A 140 6.52 -8.77 -7.66
CA PRO A 140 6.98 -9.85 -8.54
C PRO A 140 6.42 -9.74 -9.97
N GLU A 141 7.17 -10.25 -10.94
CA GLU A 141 6.71 -10.27 -12.33
C GLU A 141 5.43 -11.11 -12.46
N PRO A 142 4.33 -10.53 -12.97
CA PRO A 142 3.09 -11.27 -13.15
C PRO A 142 3.22 -12.24 -14.35
N PRO A 143 2.35 -13.25 -14.46
CA PRO A 143 2.26 -14.08 -15.65
C PRO A 143 2.11 -13.26 -16.93
N LEU A 144 2.70 -13.72 -18.04
CA LEU A 144 2.65 -13.04 -19.35
C LEU A 144 1.24 -12.65 -19.81
N GLU A 145 0.24 -13.47 -19.45
CA GLU A 145 -1.17 -13.24 -19.79
C GLU A 145 -1.74 -11.98 -19.12
N ASP A 146 -1.23 -11.63 -17.93
CA ASP A 146 -1.72 -10.50 -17.14
C ASP A 146 -1.04 -9.18 -17.53
N LEU A 147 0.14 -9.21 -18.18
CA LEU A 147 0.88 -7.99 -18.55
C LEU A 147 0.05 -7.03 -19.41
N SER A 148 -0.77 -7.56 -20.33
CA SER A 148 -1.66 -6.74 -21.15
C SER A 148 -2.70 -5.99 -20.32
N HIS A 149 -3.14 -6.57 -19.19
CA HIS A 149 -4.05 -5.89 -18.27
C HIS A 149 -3.34 -4.75 -17.53
N PHE A 150 -2.10 -4.96 -17.09
CA PHE A 150 -1.28 -3.92 -16.46
C PHE A 150 -1.07 -2.73 -17.40
N GLU A 151 -0.68 -2.97 -18.66
CA GLU A 151 -0.47 -1.91 -19.66
C GLU A 151 -1.74 -1.09 -19.92
N ASN A 152 -2.90 -1.76 -20.02
CA ASN A 152 -4.18 -1.08 -20.23
C ASN A 152 -4.56 -0.18 -19.04
N GLU A 153 -4.36 -0.64 -17.81
CA GLU A 153 -4.61 0.18 -16.62
C GLU A 153 -3.62 1.35 -16.53
N LEU A 154 -2.35 1.14 -16.86
CA LEU A 154 -1.33 2.19 -16.88
C LEU A 154 -1.68 3.30 -17.89
N ASN A 155 -2.16 2.96 -19.08
CA ASN A 155 -2.63 3.95 -20.06
C ASN A 155 -3.81 4.77 -19.53
N SER A 156 -4.72 4.11 -18.79
CA SER A 156 -5.85 4.76 -18.13
C SER A 156 -5.38 5.73 -17.03
N VAL A 157 -4.38 5.32 -16.24
CA VAL A 157 -3.75 6.16 -15.21
C VAL A 157 -2.99 7.34 -15.83
N GLY A 158 -2.27 7.13 -16.94
CA GLY A 158 -1.61 8.21 -17.67
C GLY A 158 -2.61 9.28 -18.15
N SER A 159 -3.77 8.85 -18.66
CA SER A 159 -4.86 9.75 -19.07
C SER A 159 -5.48 10.50 -17.89
N LEU A 160 -5.51 9.88 -16.70
CA LEU A 160 -5.99 10.48 -15.46
C LEU A 160 -5.02 11.54 -14.92
N LEU A 161 -3.71 11.29 -14.98
CA LEU A 161 -2.68 12.17 -14.42
C LEU A 161 -2.25 13.30 -15.36
N GLY A 162 -2.31 13.08 -16.68
CA GLY A 162 -1.87 14.03 -17.70
C GLY A 162 -2.43 15.46 -17.54
N PRO A 163 -3.74 15.65 -17.30
CA PRO A 163 -4.33 16.97 -17.07
C PRO A 163 -3.77 17.72 -15.85
N CYS A 164 -3.17 17.00 -14.90
CA CYS A 164 -2.55 17.56 -13.70
C CYS A 164 -1.02 17.65 -13.79
N GLY A 165 -0.44 17.37 -14.97
CA GLY A 165 1.01 17.36 -15.19
C GLY A 165 1.74 16.13 -14.62
N GLY A 166 1.00 15.18 -14.06
CA GLY A 166 1.56 13.91 -13.60
C GLY A 166 1.64 12.87 -14.70
N TRP A 167 2.37 11.80 -14.45
CA TRP A 167 2.53 10.69 -15.39
C TRP A 167 2.83 9.39 -14.65
N VAL A 168 2.69 8.29 -15.38
CA VAL A 168 3.00 6.95 -14.88
C VAL A 168 3.87 6.22 -15.89
N ASN A 169 4.78 5.40 -15.41
CA ASN A 169 5.57 4.50 -16.24
C ASN A 169 5.75 3.15 -15.55
N MET A 170 6.06 2.12 -16.33
CA MET A 170 6.38 0.79 -15.84
C MET A 170 7.70 0.33 -16.42
N ALA A 171 8.52 -0.31 -15.59
CA ALA A 171 9.72 -0.99 -15.99
C ALA A 171 9.70 -2.42 -15.44
N VAL A 172 10.18 -3.36 -16.25
CA VAL A 172 10.44 -4.72 -15.78
C VAL A 172 11.93 -4.81 -15.53
N ALA A 173 12.32 -5.07 -14.28
CA ALA A 173 13.72 -5.13 -13.86
C ALA A 173 13.93 -6.24 -12.83
N ASN A 174 15.02 -6.99 -12.96
CA ASN A 174 15.46 -7.99 -11.97
C ASN A 174 14.40 -9.04 -11.58
N GLY A 175 13.49 -9.43 -12.48
CA GLY A 175 12.43 -10.40 -12.19
C GLY A 175 11.21 -9.83 -11.45
N GLY A 176 11.06 -8.51 -11.45
CA GLY A 176 9.91 -7.80 -10.89
C GLY A 176 9.40 -6.69 -11.80
N VAL A 177 8.21 -6.20 -11.49
CA VAL A 177 7.61 -5.01 -12.10
C VAL A 177 7.78 -3.84 -11.15
N GLU A 178 8.30 -2.74 -11.68
CA GLU A 178 8.36 -1.44 -11.03
C GLU A 178 7.43 -0.46 -11.74
N ILE A 179 6.46 0.11 -11.02
CA ILE A 179 5.61 1.20 -11.49
C ILE A 179 6.06 2.50 -10.82
N PHE A 180 6.28 3.54 -11.62
CA PHE A 180 6.64 4.88 -11.19
C PHE A 180 5.47 5.82 -11.47
N LEU A 181 4.89 6.37 -10.41
CA LEU A 181 3.89 7.42 -10.47
C LEU A 181 4.55 8.74 -10.07
N VAL A 182 4.49 9.73 -10.95
CA VAL A 182 5.07 11.05 -10.72
C VAL A 182 3.98 12.09 -10.64
N PHE A 183 3.97 12.83 -9.53
CA PHE A 183 3.02 13.88 -9.23
C PHE A 183 3.76 15.21 -9.03
N PRO A 184 3.44 16.27 -9.78
CA PRO A 184 4.12 17.55 -9.62
C PRO A 184 3.93 18.11 -8.22
N GLY A 185 5.00 18.64 -7.64
CA GLY A 185 4.95 19.46 -6.44
C GLY A 185 4.93 20.94 -6.78
N ASN A 186 4.55 21.77 -5.81
CA ASN A 186 4.90 23.18 -5.84
C ASN A 186 6.43 23.28 -5.79
N GLU A 187 7.03 24.08 -6.68
CA GLU A 187 8.44 24.48 -6.49
C GLU A 187 8.58 25.01 -5.06
N LYS A 188 9.46 24.40 -4.27
CA LYS A 188 9.84 24.93 -2.95
C LYS A 188 10.58 26.24 -3.22
N GLN A 189 9.85 27.35 -3.13
CA GLN A 189 10.40 28.70 -3.13
C GLN A 189 11.20 28.96 -1.86
#